data_AF-Q3KBZ1-F1
#
_entry.id   AF-Q3KBZ1-F1
#
_cell.length_a   1.000
_cell.length_b   1.000
_cell.length_c   1.000
_cell.angle_alpha   90.00
_cell.angle_beta   90.00
_cell.angle_gamma   90.00
#
_symmetry.space_group_name_H-M   'P 1'
#
loop_
_entity.id
_entity.type
_entity.pdbx_description
1 polymer ?
#
loop_
_entity_poly.entity_id
_entity_poly.type
_entity_poly.pdbx_seq_one_letter_code
_entity_poly.pdbx_strand_id
1 'polypeptide(L)'
;MKHLTPANAKAKAFVEAHAEGREEEVVAMNALVGCSTSFDPGWEIDGFGGVSNLCQPMEADLYACSDPCWWPAQVPDTMSTYPTWGKDTADPTQDWRNLNSVFPESKG
;
A
#
# COMPACT_ATOMS: atom_id res chain seq x y z
N MET A 1 8.81 26.31 21.89
CA MET A 1 7.49 25.81 22.34
C MET A 1 7.36 25.78 23.88
N LYS A 2 7.63 26.88 24.61
CA LYS A 2 7.63 26.87 26.09
C LYS A 2 6.25 26.97 26.75
N HIS A 3 5.20 27.24 25.97
CA HIS A 3 3.84 27.49 26.47
C HIS A 3 2.76 26.68 25.73
N LEU A 4 3.15 25.73 24.88
CA LEU A 4 2.23 24.88 24.14
C LEU A 4 2.36 23.45 24.66
N THR A 5 1.23 22.84 25.04
CA THR A 5 1.16 21.45 25.46
C THR A 5 0.96 20.56 24.22
N PRO A 6 1.71 19.45 24.07
CA PRO A 6 1.53 18.53 22.95
C PRO A 6 0.12 17.94 22.94
N ALA A 7 -0.57 18.01 21.79
CA ALA A 7 -1.96 17.55 21.66
C ALA A 7 -2.10 16.04 21.45
N ASN A 8 -1.03 15.35 21.04
CA ASN A 8 -1.01 13.91 20.78
C ASN A 8 0.42 13.33 20.90
N ALA A 9 0.55 12.01 20.76
CA ALA A 9 1.84 11.32 20.86
C ALA A 9 2.87 11.81 19.83
N LYS A 10 2.46 12.10 18.59
CA LYS A 10 3.36 12.63 17.56
C LYS A 10 3.87 14.03 17.92
N ALA A 11 3.00 14.92 18.39
CA ALA A 11 3.40 16.26 18.82
C ALA A 11 4.38 16.18 20.01
N LYS A 12 4.21 15.20 20.90
CA LYS A 12 5.15 14.95 21.99
C LYS A 12 6.52 14.50 21.46
N ALA A 13 6.54 13.52 20.55
CA ALA A 13 7.77 13.05 19.90
C ALA A 13 8.48 14.17 19.12
N PHE A 14 7.73 15.05 18.45
CA PHE A 14 8.29 16.21 17.74
C PHE A 14 8.98 17.19 18.70
N VAL A 15 8.40 17.45 19.86
CA VAL A 15 8.99 18.33 20.88
C VAL A 15 10.30 17.75 21.41
N GLU A 16 10.33 16.43 21.66
CA GLU A 16 11.54 15.71 22.11
C GLU A 16 12.63 15.74 21.02
N ALA A 17 12.29 15.39 19.77
CA ALA A 17 13.22 15.40 18.65
C ALA A 17 13.75 16.79 18.32
N HIS A 18 12.91 17.83 18.38
CA HIS A 18 13.32 19.22 18.17
C HIS A 18 14.33 19.70 19.21
N ALA A 19 14.23 19.24 20.47
CA ALA A 19 15.22 19.56 21.50
C ALA A 19 16.61 18.96 21.20
N GLU A 20 16.66 17.92 20.37
CA GLU A 20 17.86 17.21 19.95
C GLU A 20 18.31 17.54 18.52
N GLY A 21 17.59 18.41 17.81
CA GLY A 21 17.87 18.74 16.40
C GLY A 21 17.58 17.61 15.41
N ARG A 22 16.67 16.69 15.76
CA ARG A 22 16.26 15.51 14.97
C ARG A 22 14.82 15.61 14.46
N GLU A 23 14.30 16.82 14.27
CA GLU A 23 12.89 17.03 13.89
C GLU A 23 12.46 16.28 12.61
N GLU A 24 13.36 16.06 11.65
CA GLU A 24 13.09 15.34 10.40
C GLU A 24 12.76 13.86 10.62
N GLU A 25 13.17 13.27 11.76
CA GLU A 25 12.87 11.88 12.08
C GLU A 25 11.41 11.67 12.53
N VAL A 26 10.71 12.75 12.91
CA VAL A 26 9.32 12.67 13.39
C VAL A 26 8.33 12.78 12.25
N VAL A 27 8.31 11.72 11.44
CA VAL A 27 7.35 11.55 10.36
C VAL A 27 6.03 10.97 10.88
N ALA A 28 4.91 11.35 10.26
CA ALA A 28 3.69 10.56 10.47
C ALA A 28 3.82 9.29 9.64
N MET A 29 3.70 8.13 10.27
CA MET A 29 3.38 6.91 9.53
C MET A 29 1.92 7.05 9.09
N ASN A 30 1.73 7.66 7.92
CA ASN A 30 0.42 7.80 7.30
C ASN A 30 0.05 6.45 6.68
N ALA A 31 -0.38 5.51 7.52
CA ALA A 31 -1.13 4.38 7.02
C ALA A 31 -2.47 4.90 6.50
N LEU A 32 -2.67 4.85 5.19
CA LEU A 32 -3.92 5.24 4.56
C LEU A 32 -4.93 4.11 4.78
N VAL A 33 -6.08 4.44 5.35
CA VAL A 33 -7.16 3.46 5.57
C VAL A 33 -7.55 2.83 4.23
N GLY A 34 -7.45 1.51 4.13
CA GLY A 34 -7.72 0.75 2.90
C GLY A 34 -6.48 0.37 2.09
N CYS A 35 -5.31 0.96 2.39
CA CYS A 35 -4.05 0.64 1.71
C CYS A 35 -3.19 -0.35 2.51
N SER A 36 -2.27 -1.00 1.82
CA SER A 36 -1.26 -1.86 2.45
C SER A 36 -0.22 -1.04 3.22
N THR A 37 0.27 -1.61 4.33
CA THR A 37 1.45 -1.11 5.07
C THR A 37 2.63 -2.09 5.02
N SER A 38 2.54 -3.14 4.20
CA SER A 38 3.65 -4.07 3.94
C SER A 38 4.34 -3.64 2.66
N PHE A 39 5.54 -3.08 2.76
CA PHE A 39 6.23 -2.41 1.65
C PHE A 39 7.34 -3.28 1.04
N ASP A 40 6.96 -4.17 0.12
CA ASP A 40 7.88 -5.03 -0.63
C ASP A 40 7.64 -5.03 -2.15
N PRO A 41 7.73 -3.89 -2.87
CA PRO A 41 8.02 -2.53 -2.40
C PRO A 41 6.78 -1.76 -1.90
N GLY A 42 5.57 -2.29 -2.10
CA GLY A 42 4.28 -1.72 -1.72
C GLY A 42 3.24 -1.92 -2.83
N TRP A 43 1.97 -1.56 -2.57
CA TRP A 43 0.90 -1.61 -3.59
C TRP A 43 0.38 -0.22 -3.96
N GLU A 44 -0.12 0.56 -3.00
CA GLU A 44 -0.60 1.92 -3.25
C GLU A 44 0.49 2.98 -3.11
N ILE A 45 1.42 2.78 -2.17
CA ILE A 45 2.59 3.61 -1.95
C ILE A 45 3.78 2.71 -1.66
N ASP A 46 4.97 3.18 -2.02
CA ASP A 46 6.21 2.51 -1.66
C ASP A 46 6.64 2.83 -0.22
N GLY A 47 7.63 2.09 0.29
CA GLY A 47 8.20 2.31 1.62
C GLY A 47 8.86 3.69 1.83
N PHE A 48 9.05 4.48 0.78
CA PHE A 48 9.54 5.87 0.86
C PHE A 48 8.39 6.89 0.88
N GLY A 49 7.13 6.43 0.86
CA GLY A 49 5.94 7.28 0.83
C GLY A 49 5.65 7.88 -0.55
N GLY A 50 6.28 7.36 -1.60
CA GLY A 50 6.06 7.74 -3.00
C GLY A 50 5.41 6.61 -3.80
N VAL A 51 5.56 6.69 -5.13
CA VAL A 51 5.14 5.63 -6.08
C VAL A 51 6.26 5.19 -7.00
N SER A 52 7.43 5.83 -6.91
CA SER A 52 8.54 5.64 -7.85
C SER A 52 9.22 4.29 -7.71
N ASN A 53 9.16 3.68 -6.51
CA ASN A 53 9.76 2.39 -6.26
C ASN A 53 8.76 1.22 -6.39
N LEU A 54 7.48 1.53 -6.67
CA LEU A 54 6.52 0.52 -7.11
C LEU A 54 6.90 0.04 -8.52
N CYS A 55 6.39 -1.11 -8.94
CA CYS A 55 6.65 -1.58 -10.29
C CYS A 55 6.07 -0.66 -11.36
N GLN A 56 6.86 -0.49 -12.43
CA GLN A 56 6.57 0.43 -13.52
C GLN A 56 6.53 -0.36 -14.85
N PRO A 57 5.35 -0.56 -15.47
CA PRO A 57 4.02 -0.23 -14.94
C PRO A 57 3.59 -1.23 -13.85
N MET A 58 2.49 -0.95 -13.15
CA MET A 58 1.98 -1.79 -12.05
C MET A 58 1.71 -3.24 -12.50
N GLU A 59 1.27 -3.43 -13.75
CA GLU A 59 1.00 -4.74 -14.35
C GLU A 59 2.22 -5.68 -14.34
N ALA A 60 3.45 -5.13 -14.26
CA ALA A 60 4.67 -5.93 -14.17
C ALA A 60 4.82 -6.66 -12.82
N ASP A 61 4.12 -6.23 -11.77
CA ASP A 61 4.12 -6.85 -10.44
C ASP A 61 2.82 -7.57 -10.10
N LEU A 62 1.78 -7.37 -10.91
CA LEU A 62 0.42 -7.81 -10.63
C LEU A 62 0.33 -9.30 -10.28
N TYR A 63 0.99 -10.16 -11.05
CA TYR A 63 1.02 -11.59 -10.78
C TYR A 63 2.04 -12.01 -9.74
N ALA A 64 3.14 -11.26 -9.59
CA ALA A 64 4.06 -11.45 -8.46
C ALA A 64 3.40 -11.11 -7.12
N CYS A 65 2.38 -10.25 -7.11
CA CYS A 65 1.53 -10.02 -5.95
C CYS A 65 0.40 -11.05 -5.82
N SER A 66 -0.32 -11.35 -6.91
CA SER A 66 -1.48 -12.26 -6.92
C SER A 66 -1.10 -13.70 -6.59
N ASP A 67 -0.09 -14.25 -7.25
CA ASP A 67 0.27 -15.67 -7.18
C ASP A 67 0.72 -16.12 -5.78
N PRO A 68 1.51 -15.33 -5.03
CA PRO A 68 1.89 -15.68 -3.67
C PRO A 68 0.97 -15.11 -2.57
N CYS A 69 -0.19 -14.51 -2.92
CA CYS A 69 -1.07 -13.82 -1.96
C CYS A 69 -0.35 -12.69 -1.19
N TRP A 70 0.43 -11.83 -1.84
CA TRP A 70 1.30 -10.88 -1.13
C TRP A 70 0.51 -9.73 -0.46
N TRP A 71 -0.43 -9.13 -1.20
CA TRP A 71 -1.36 -8.11 -0.68
C TRP A 71 -2.82 -8.54 -0.87
N PRO A 72 -3.31 -9.58 -0.16
CA PRO A 72 -4.60 -10.23 -0.45
C PRO A 72 -5.83 -9.37 -0.14
N ALA A 73 -5.65 -8.28 0.63
CA ALA A 73 -6.72 -7.30 0.86
C ALA A 73 -6.91 -6.35 -0.33
N GLN A 74 -5.90 -6.18 -1.17
CA GLN A 74 -5.87 -5.27 -2.31
C GLN A 74 -5.95 -6.00 -3.65
N VAL A 75 -5.22 -7.10 -3.78
CA VAL A 75 -5.06 -7.89 -5.01
C VAL A 75 -5.65 -9.28 -4.79
N PRO A 76 -6.57 -9.73 -5.66
CA PRO A 76 -7.14 -11.08 -5.56
C PRO A 76 -6.04 -12.14 -5.62
N ASP A 77 -6.03 -13.05 -4.67
CA ASP A 77 -4.98 -14.06 -4.59
C ASP A 77 -5.28 -15.31 -5.42
N THR A 78 -4.33 -15.72 -6.26
CA THR A 78 -4.46 -16.91 -7.14
C THR A 78 -3.93 -18.19 -6.48
N MET A 79 -3.22 -18.11 -5.34
CA MET A 79 -2.79 -19.30 -4.60
C MET A 79 -3.96 -20.04 -3.93
N SER A 80 -4.97 -19.31 -3.44
CA SER A 80 -5.99 -19.88 -2.57
C SER A 80 -7.41 -19.44 -2.93
N THR A 81 -7.76 -18.17 -2.76
CA THR A 81 -9.17 -17.72 -2.78
C THR A 81 -9.72 -17.56 -4.19
N TYR A 82 -8.91 -17.03 -5.11
CA TYR A 82 -9.31 -16.69 -6.48
C TYR A 82 -8.39 -17.34 -7.53
N PRO A 83 -8.26 -18.68 -7.56
CA PRO A 83 -7.30 -19.39 -8.39
C PRO A 83 -7.51 -19.24 -9.91
N THR A 84 -8.60 -18.60 -10.33
CA THR A 84 -8.95 -18.39 -11.75
C THR A 84 -9.07 -16.92 -12.13
N TRP A 85 -8.69 -15.99 -11.25
CA TRP A 85 -8.86 -14.54 -11.46
C TRP A 85 -8.18 -14.02 -12.73
N GLY A 86 -6.96 -14.47 -13.02
CA GLY A 86 -6.18 -14.07 -14.21
C GLY A 86 -6.33 -14.99 -15.44
N LYS A 87 -7.27 -15.94 -15.46
CA LYS A 87 -7.31 -17.01 -16.49
C LYS A 87 -7.42 -16.50 -17.94
N ASP A 88 -8.10 -15.35 -18.14
CA ASP A 88 -8.35 -14.74 -19.44
C ASP A 88 -7.38 -13.56 -19.73
N THR A 89 -6.28 -13.49 -18.97
CA THR A 89 -5.29 -12.38 -19.00
C THR A 89 -3.88 -12.96 -19.02
N ALA A 90 -3.50 -13.66 -20.10
CA ALA A 90 -2.18 -14.28 -20.18
C ALA A 90 -1.05 -13.24 -20.22
N ASP A 91 -1.28 -12.09 -20.85
CA ASP A 91 -0.38 -10.94 -20.84
C ASP A 91 -1.04 -9.75 -20.15
N PRO A 92 -0.70 -9.44 -18.88
CA PRO A 92 -1.32 -8.34 -18.16
C PRO A 92 -0.99 -6.97 -18.79
N THR A 93 0.08 -6.86 -19.59
CA THR A 93 0.40 -5.60 -20.27
C THR A 93 -0.58 -5.26 -21.39
N GLN A 94 -1.26 -6.26 -21.96
CA GLN A 94 -2.24 -6.10 -23.04
C GLN A 94 -3.68 -6.29 -22.55
N ASP A 95 -3.89 -7.29 -21.70
CA ASP A 95 -5.21 -7.83 -21.38
C ASP A 95 -5.73 -7.40 -20.00
N TRP A 96 -5.07 -6.46 -19.29
CA TRP A 96 -5.43 -6.05 -17.91
C TRP A 96 -6.90 -5.70 -17.71
N ARG A 97 -7.61 -5.29 -18.76
CA ARG A 97 -9.05 -4.98 -18.72
C ARG A 97 -9.93 -6.19 -18.44
N ASN A 98 -9.43 -7.40 -18.64
CA ASN A 98 -10.16 -8.64 -18.37
C ASN A 98 -10.13 -9.01 -16.87
N LEU A 99 -9.31 -8.32 -16.06
CA LEU A 99 -9.25 -8.51 -14.62
C LEU A 99 -10.40 -7.78 -13.93
N ASN A 100 -11.13 -8.49 -13.08
CA ASN A 100 -12.33 -7.99 -12.42
C ASN A 100 -12.11 -7.72 -10.92
N SER A 101 -12.86 -6.79 -10.35
CA SER A 101 -12.98 -6.72 -8.89
C SER A 101 -13.65 -7.99 -8.35
N VAL A 102 -13.20 -8.44 -7.19
CA VAL A 102 -13.75 -9.64 -6.52
C VAL A 102 -14.72 -9.32 -5.39
N PHE A 103 -14.79 -8.04 -4.97
CA PHE A 103 -15.79 -7.64 -3.99
C PHE A 103 -17.18 -7.77 -4.63
N PRO A 104 -18.12 -8.51 -4.02
CA PRO A 104 -19.44 -8.69 -4.59
C PRO A 104 -20.12 -7.33 -4.72
N GLU A 105 -20.52 -6.95 -5.93
CA GLU A 105 -21.31 -5.74 -6.13
C GLU A 105 -22.55 -5.81 -5.23
N SER A 106 -22.77 -4.76 -4.43
CA SER A 106 -24.06 -4.60 -3.79
C SER A 106 -25.10 -4.46 -4.90
N LYS A 107 -26.05 -5.39 -4.97
CA LYS A 107 -27.26 -5.16 -5.75
C LYS A 107 -27.97 -3.96 -5.12
N GLY A 108 -27.81 -2.78 -5.74
CA GLY A 108 -28.60 -1.60 -5.43
C GLY A 108 -30.09 -1.83 -5.68
#